data_AF-A0A7S3U4V1-F1
#
_entry.id   AF-A0A7S3U4V1-F1
#
_cell.length_a   1.000
_cell.length_b   1.000
_cell.length_c   1.000
_cell.angle_alpha   90.00
_cell.angle_beta   90.00
_cell.angle_gamma   90.00
#
_symmetry.space_group_name_H-M   'P 1'
#
loop_
_entity.id
_entity.type
_entity.pdbx_description
1 polymer ?
#
loop_
_entity_poly.entity_id
_entity_poly.type
_entity_poly.pdbx_seq_one_letter_code
_entity_poly.pdbx_strand_id
1 'polypeptide(L)'
;SHFIKRVRSNIHMCLCMSPGNEVFNSRLRNFPSLVNNCTIDFFAEWPEEALKSVAFSALESTDLRDDATKNGIVAMCGKIHQSVEHASARYLEEQRRYNYVTPTSYLEVLSTFKTLLALKRE
;
A
#
# COMPACT_ATOMS: atom_id res chain seq x y z
N SER A 1 14.60 38.45 7.18
CA SER A 1 15.06 38.43 8.59
C SER A 1 15.78 37.12 8.88
N HIS A 2 16.67 37.11 9.88
CA HIS A 2 17.37 35.89 10.34
C HIS A 2 16.39 34.79 10.77
N PHE A 3 15.28 35.17 11.41
CA PHE A 3 14.23 34.25 11.86
C PHE A 3 13.63 33.41 10.72
N ILE A 4 13.20 34.04 9.60
CA ILE A 4 12.57 33.31 8.48
C ILE A 4 13.53 32.29 7.87
N LYS A 5 14.83 32.61 7.75
CA LYS A 5 15.83 31.66 7.26
C LYS A 5 15.92 30.44 8.17
N ARG A 6 16.01 30.66 9.49
CA ARG A 6 16.08 29.57 10.48
C ARG A 6 14.83 28.69 10.44
N VAL A 7 13.65 29.28 10.32
CA VAL A 7 12.38 28.54 10.22
C VAL A 7 12.35 27.65 8.98
N ARG A 8 12.69 28.19 7.79
CA ARG A 8 12.69 27.42 6.53
C ARG A 8 13.71 26.27 6.52
N SER A 9 14.84 26.43 7.20
CA SER A 9 15.87 25.39 7.28
C SER A 9 15.56 24.25 8.25
N ASN A 10 14.60 24.43 9.17
CA ASN A 10 14.36 23.47 10.25
C ASN A 10 12.91 22.96 10.33
N ILE A 11 11.96 23.54 9.58
CA ILE A 11 10.58 23.06 9.55
C ILE A 11 10.31 22.42 8.19
N HIS A 12 10.19 21.10 8.21
CA HIS A 12 9.78 20.29 7.07
C HIS A 12 8.38 19.74 7.34
N MET A 13 7.48 19.86 6.37
CA MET A 13 6.10 19.41 6.48
C MET A 13 5.82 18.38 5.38
N CYS A 14 5.22 17.26 5.76
CA CYS A 14 4.66 16.29 4.83
C CYS A 14 3.14 16.28 5.01
N LEU A 15 2.41 16.30 3.90
CA LEU A 15 0.95 16.29 3.88
C LEU A 15 0.50 15.06 3.09
N CYS A 16 -0.22 14.14 3.75
CA CYS A 16 -0.80 12.97 3.11
C CYS A 16 -2.28 13.25 2.80
N MET A 17 -2.66 13.15 1.52
CA MET A 17 -4.02 13.38 1.06
C MET A 17 -4.46 12.25 0.13
N SER A 18 -5.75 11.87 0.18
CA SER A 18 -6.32 10.92 -0.76
C SER A 18 -6.83 11.66 -2.01
N PRO A 19 -6.36 11.30 -3.23
CA PRO A 19 -6.73 12.01 -4.46
C PRO A 19 -8.16 11.72 -4.93
N GLY A 20 -8.81 10.65 -4.44
CA GLY A 20 -10.12 10.20 -4.90
C GLY A 20 -11.32 11.01 -4.37
N ASN A 21 -11.10 12.04 -3.56
CA ASN A 21 -12.16 12.83 -2.95
C ASN A 21 -12.26 14.22 -3.62
N GLU A 22 -13.47 14.71 -3.92
CA GLU A 22 -13.69 16.07 -4.45
C GLU A 22 -13.07 17.17 -3.56
N VAL A 23 -12.99 16.91 -2.25
CA VAL A 23 -12.33 17.78 -1.28
C VAL A 23 -10.85 17.99 -1.61
N PHE A 24 -10.15 16.99 -2.16
CA PHE A 24 -8.76 17.12 -2.58
C PHE A 24 -8.61 18.18 -3.68
N ASN A 25 -9.43 18.10 -4.72
CA ASN A 25 -9.43 19.07 -5.81
C ASN A 25 -9.77 20.49 -5.33
N SER A 26 -10.73 20.62 -4.41
CA SER A 26 -11.08 21.91 -3.79
C SER A 26 -9.91 22.50 -2.99
N ARG A 27 -9.20 21.67 -2.21
CA ARG A 27 -8.01 22.10 -1.44
C ARG A 27 -6.88 22.57 -2.36
N LEU A 28 -6.58 21.85 -3.44
CA LEU A 28 -5.53 22.27 -4.37
C LEU A 28 -5.84 23.62 -5.03
N ARG A 29 -7.11 23.89 -5.36
CA ARG A 29 -7.54 25.19 -5.90
C ARG A 29 -7.46 26.31 -4.87
N ASN A 30 -7.90 26.05 -3.64
CA ASN A 30 -7.92 27.04 -2.57
C ASN A 30 -6.51 27.37 -2.03
N PHE A 31 -5.55 26.45 -2.18
CA PHE A 31 -4.19 26.60 -1.65
C PHE A 31 -3.11 26.33 -2.73
N PRO A 32 -2.87 27.27 -3.66
CA PRO A 32 -1.90 27.09 -4.76
C PRO A 32 -0.47 26.79 -4.31
N SER A 33 -0.10 27.20 -3.08
CA SER A 33 1.22 26.90 -2.50
C SER A 33 1.48 25.40 -2.34
N LEU A 34 0.44 24.56 -2.23
CA LEU A 34 0.58 23.10 -2.15
C LEU A 34 1.10 22.50 -3.46
N VAL A 35 0.85 23.16 -4.60
CA VAL A 35 1.34 22.72 -5.91
C VAL A 35 2.63 23.43 -6.26
N ASN A 36 2.74 24.72 -5.93
CA ASN A 36 3.88 25.54 -6.35
C ASN A 36 5.12 25.41 -5.44
N ASN A 37 4.94 25.09 -4.16
CA ASN A 37 6.02 25.09 -3.16
C ASN A 37 6.24 23.74 -2.47
N CYS A 38 5.54 22.69 -2.87
CA CYS A 38 5.72 21.34 -2.36
C CYS A 38 6.07 20.39 -3.50
N THR A 39 6.81 19.33 -3.17
CA THR A 39 7.00 18.19 -4.07
C THR A 39 5.81 17.26 -3.95
N ILE A 40 5.21 16.88 -5.07
CA ILE A 40 4.11 15.91 -5.11
C ILE A 40 4.72 14.53 -5.32
N ASP A 41 4.39 13.61 -4.41
CA ASP A 41 4.77 12.21 -4.49
C ASP A 41 3.49 11.35 -4.60
N PHE A 42 3.40 10.52 -5.64
CA PHE A 42 2.21 9.72 -5.95
C PHE A 42 2.41 8.27 -5.49
N PHE A 43 1.48 7.80 -4.67
CA PHE A 43 1.44 6.41 -4.22
C PHE A 43 0.52 5.61 -5.14
N ALA A 44 1.14 4.84 -6.04
CA ALA A 44 0.43 3.92 -6.91
C ALA A 44 0.20 2.56 -6.22
N GLU A 45 -0.71 1.77 -6.80
CA GLU A 45 -0.89 0.36 -6.44
C GLU A 45 0.43 -0.41 -6.60
N TRP A 46 0.63 -1.44 -5.77
CA TRP A 46 1.87 -2.20 -5.77
C TRP A 46 1.95 -3.10 -7.01
N PRO A 47 3.02 -2.98 -7.83
CA PRO A 47 3.22 -3.92 -8.92
C PRO A 47 3.47 -5.33 -8.40
N GLU A 48 3.32 -6.33 -9.27
CA GLU A 48 3.52 -7.75 -8.91
C GLU A 48 4.86 -8.00 -8.21
N GLU A 49 5.92 -7.36 -8.68
CA GLU A 49 7.26 -7.51 -8.12
C GLU A 49 7.39 -6.92 -6.71
N ALA A 50 6.67 -5.82 -6.42
CA ALA A 50 6.60 -5.28 -5.06
C ALA A 50 5.83 -6.22 -4.13
N LEU A 51 4.70 -6.78 -4.60
CA LEU A 51 3.93 -7.77 -3.84
C LEU A 51 4.75 -9.02 -3.50
N LYS A 52 5.54 -9.51 -4.46
CA LYS A 52 6.47 -10.63 -4.28
C LYS A 52 7.58 -10.27 -3.28
N SER A 53 8.22 -9.12 -3.44
CA SER A 53 9.28 -8.67 -2.54
C SER A 53 8.80 -8.55 -1.08
N VAL A 54 7.62 -7.96 -0.89
CA VAL A 54 7.01 -7.81 0.44
C VAL A 54 6.62 -9.17 1.02
N ALA A 55 6.02 -10.07 0.24
CA ALA A 55 5.71 -11.42 0.71
C ALA A 55 6.97 -12.23 1.04
N PHE A 56 8.02 -12.11 0.24
CA PHE A 56 9.30 -12.78 0.49
C PHE A 56 9.91 -12.32 1.82
N SER A 57 10.01 -11.01 2.03
CA SER A 57 10.53 -10.44 3.28
C SER A 57 9.62 -10.79 4.46
N ALA A 58 8.30 -10.72 4.29
CA ALA A 58 7.38 -11.12 5.34
C ALA A 58 7.60 -12.59 5.71
N LEU A 59 7.67 -13.51 4.76
CA LEU A 59 7.77 -14.95 5.02
C LEU A 59 9.19 -15.43 5.32
N GLU A 60 10.17 -14.53 5.40
CA GLU A 60 11.58 -14.90 5.55
C GLU A 60 11.86 -15.74 6.81
N SER A 61 11.28 -15.34 7.94
CA SER A 61 11.41 -16.02 9.23
C SER A 61 10.49 -17.22 9.41
N THR A 62 9.69 -17.56 8.40
CA THR A 62 8.75 -18.69 8.47
C THR A 62 9.44 -19.94 7.94
N ASP A 63 9.44 -21.02 8.73
CA ASP A 63 9.98 -22.31 8.27
C ASP A 63 9.07 -22.92 7.19
N LEU A 64 9.42 -22.71 5.92
CA LEU A 64 8.62 -23.12 4.76
C LEU A 64 9.28 -24.27 3.99
N ARG A 65 9.75 -25.30 4.71
CA ARG A 65 10.26 -26.59 4.18
C ARG A 65 11.45 -26.49 3.22
N ASP A 66 11.26 -25.93 2.02
CA ASP A 66 12.25 -25.79 0.97
C ASP A 66 12.06 -24.47 0.18
N ASP A 67 13.14 -23.95 -0.41
CA ASP A 67 13.13 -22.67 -1.12
C ASP A 67 12.18 -22.65 -2.32
N ALA A 68 11.99 -23.80 -3.00
CA ALA A 68 11.05 -23.88 -4.12
C ALA A 68 9.61 -23.69 -3.64
N THR A 69 9.24 -24.31 -2.51
CA THR A 69 7.95 -24.14 -1.87
C THR A 69 7.75 -22.70 -1.40
N LYS A 70 8.76 -22.10 -0.77
CA LYS A 70 8.72 -20.69 -0.34
C LYS A 70 8.48 -19.75 -1.52
N ASN A 71 9.22 -19.92 -2.63
CA ASN A 71 9.04 -19.11 -3.83
C ASN A 71 7.66 -19.30 -4.46
N GLY A 72 7.13 -20.53 -4.46
CA GLY A 72 5.75 -20.81 -4.90
C GLY A 72 4.70 -20.10 -4.06
N ILE A 73 4.86 -20.09 -2.72
CA ILE A 73 3.95 -19.38 -1.81
C ILE A 73 4.02 -17.88 -2.04
N VAL A 74 5.23 -17.30 -2.17
CA VAL A 74 5.42 -15.87 -2.43
C VAL A 74 4.72 -15.45 -3.74
N ALA A 75 4.90 -16.23 -4.81
CA ALA A 75 4.21 -15.97 -6.08
C ALA A 75 2.69 -16.07 -5.93
N MET A 76 2.20 -17.06 -5.17
CA MET A 76 0.78 -17.25 -4.90
C MET A 76 0.18 -16.06 -4.12
N CYS A 77 0.86 -15.55 -3.10
CA CYS A 77 0.40 -14.39 -2.33
C CYS A 77 0.17 -13.17 -3.24
N GLY A 78 1.13 -12.88 -4.14
CA GLY A 78 0.98 -11.80 -5.11
C GLY A 78 -0.22 -12.00 -6.05
N LYS A 79 -0.39 -13.23 -6.58
CA LYS A 79 -1.52 -13.55 -7.46
C LYS A 79 -2.88 -13.48 -6.75
N ILE A 80 -2.95 -13.89 -5.48
CA ILE A 80 -4.18 -13.78 -4.68
C ILE A 80 -4.55 -12.29 -4.53
N HIS A 81 -3.60 -11.42 -4.17
CA HIS A 81 -3.88 -10.00 -4.02
C HIS A 81 -4.41 -9.38 -5.31
N GLN A 82 -3.72 -9.61 -6.44
CA GLN A 82 -4.15 -9.16 -7.75
C GLN A 82 -5.55 -9.68 -8.12
N SER A 83 -5.87 -10.93 -7.78
CA SER A 83 -7.20 -11.49 -8.07
C SER A 83 -8.30 -10.73 -7.32
N VAL A 84 -8.04 -10.28 -6.09
CA VAL A 84 -8.98 -9.50 -5.28
C VAL A 84 -9.13 -8.07 -5.82
N GLU A 85 -8.06 -7.47 -6.35
CA GLU A 85 -8.13 -6.18 -7.05
C GLU A 85 -9.06 -6.26 -8.26
N HIS A 86 -8.87 -7.27 -9.14
CA HIS A 86 -9.73 -7.49 -10.30
C HIS A 86 -11.19 -7.78 -9.89
N ALA A 87 -11.40 -8.60 -8.86
CA ALA A 87 -12.73 -8.89 -8.35
C ALA A 87 -13.41 -7.64 -7.77
N SER A 88 -12.66 -6.77 -7.10
CA SER A 88 -13.17 -5.51 -6.54
C SER A 88 -13.54 -4.51 -7.63
N ALA A 89 -12.78 -4.46 -8.73
CA ALA A 89 -13.13 -3.67 -9.91
C ALA A 89 -14.44 -4.14 -10.55
N ARG A 90 -14.61 -5.46 -10.73
CA ARG A 90 -15.87 -6.05 -11.21
C ARG A 90 -17.04 -5.79 -10.26
N TYR A 91 -16.81 -5.89 -8.95
CA TYR A 91 -17.83 -5.60 -7.95
C TYR A 91 -18.34 -4.15 -8.03
N LEU A 92 -17.43 -3.20 -8.28
CA LEU A 92 -17.83 -1.81 -8.50
C LEU A 92 -18.67 -1.65 -9.77
N GLU A 93 -18.32 -2.32 -10.86
CA GLU A 93 -19.06 -2.27 -12.12
C GLU A 93 -20.47 -2.85 -11.96
N GLU A 94 -20.57 -4.03 -11.35
CA GLU A 94 -21.81 -4.80 -11.21
C GLU A 94 -22.73 -4.24 -10.12
N GLN A 95 -22.17 -3.84 -8.96
CA GLN A 95 -22.95 -3.49 -7.76
C GLN A 95 -22.91 -2.00 -7.41
N ARG A 96 -22.11 -1.20 -8.12
CA ARG A 96 -21.91 0.25 -7.85
C ARG A 96 -21.47 0.54 -6.41
N ARG A 97 -20.78 -0.41 -5.79
CA ARG A 97 -20.25 -0.30 -4.42
C ARG A 97 -18.75 -0.47 -4.44
N TYR A 98 -18.04 0.40 -3.72
CA TYR A 98 -16.60 0.33 -3.59
C TYR A 98 -16.18 -0.73 -2.56
N ASN A 99 -15.24 -1.58 -2.96
CA ASN A 99 -14.43 -2.38 -2.06
C ASN A 99 -12.96 -1.96 -2.26
N TYR A 100 -12.35 -1.37 -1.24
CA TYR A 100 -11.00 -0.83 -1.35
C TYR A 100 -9.96 -1.89 -0.99
N VAL A 101 -9.12 -2.23 -1.95
CA VAL A 101 -7.94 -3.07 -1.73
C VAL A 101 -6.77 -2.17 -1.37
N THR A 102 -6.07 -2.47 -0.27
CA THR A 102 -4.97 -1.63 0.23
C THR A 102 -3.73 -2.47 0.55
N PRO A 103 -2.52 -1.90 0.49
CA PRO A 103 -1.31 -2.59 0.92
C PRO A 103 -1.41 -3.12 2.37
N THR A 104 -2.11 -2.41 3.26
CA THR A 104 -2.36 -2.87 4.63
C THR A 104 -3.14 -4.18 4.65
N SER A 105 -4.20 -4.31 3.85
CA SER A 105 -4.96 -5.57 3.76
C SER A 105 -4.10 -6.74 3.25
N TYR A 106 -3.12 -6.49 2.38
CA TYR A 106 -2.16 -7.52 1.96
C TYR A 106 -1.26 -7.97 3.11
N LEU A 107 -0.73 -7.02 3.89
CA LEU A 107 0.08 -7.33 5.06
C LEU A 107 -0.71 -8.11 6.12
N GLU A 108 -1.98 -7.78 6.32
CA GLU A 108 -2.88 -8.52 7.20
C GLU A 108 -3.09 -9.98 6.75
N VAL A 109 -3.26 -10.20 5.44
CA VAL A 109 -3.35 -11.56 4.87
C VAL A 109 -2.07 -12.35 5.12
N LEU A 110 -0.90 -11.75 4.89
CA LEU A 110 0.40 -12.40 5.17
C LEU A 110 0.58 -12.72 6.65
N SER A 111 0.21 -11.79 7.53
CA SER A 111 0.24 -12.01 8.98
C SER A 111 -0.69 -13.15 9.40
N THR A 112 -1.92 -13.14 8.89
CA THR A 112 -2.93 -14.16 9.17
C THR A 112 -2.47 -15.54 8.70
N PHE A 113 -1.86 -15.61 7.51
CA PHE A 113 -1.28 -16.85 6.99
C PHE A 113 -0.23 -17.43 7.94
N LYS A 114 0.70 -16.62 8.45
CA LYS A 114 1.71 -17.06 9.42
C LYS A 114 1.09 -17.59 10.70
N THR A 115 0.15 -16.84 11.26
CA THR A 115 -0.54 -17.23 12.51
C THR A 115 -1.26 -18.55 12.34
N LEU A 116 -2.02 -18.72 11.26
CA LEU A 116 -2.74 -19.97 10.98
C LEU A 116 -1.80 -21.13 10.71
N LEU A 117 -0.67 -20.90 10.05
CA LEU A 117 0.33 -21.93 9.79
C LEU A 117 0.95 -22.43 11.10
N ALA A 118 1.30 -21.52 12.02
CA ALA A 118 1.83 -21.88 13.34
C ALA A 118 0.81 -22.70 14.14
N LEU A 119 -0.43 -22.22 14.23
CA LEU A 119 -1.52 -22.89 14.95
C LEU A 119 -1.84 -24.29 14.43
N LYS A 120 -1.64 -24.56 13.13
CA LYS A 120 -1.88 -25.89 12.54
C LYS A 120 -0.69 -26.84 12.66
N ARG A 121 0.48 -26.34 13.06
CA ARG A 121 1.70 -27.15 13.26
C ARG A 121 1.87 -27.60 14.71
N GLU A 122 1.21 -26.91 15.64
CA GLU A 122 0.95 -27.37 17.01
C GLU A 122 -0.12 -28.47 17.02
#